data_AF-A0A7C9A9X8-F1
#
_entry.id   AF-A0A7C9A9X8-F1
#
_cell.length_a   1.000
_cell.length_b   1.000
_cell.length_c   1.000
_cell.angle_alpha   90.00
_cell.angle_beta   90.00
_cell.angle_gamma   90.00
#
_symmetry.space_group_name_H-M   'P 1'
#
loop_
_entity.id
_entity.type
_entity.pdbx_description
1 polymer ?
#
loop_
_entity_poly.entity_id
_entity_poly.type
_entity_poly.pdbx_seq_one_letter_code
_entity_poly.pdbx_strand_id
1 'polypeptide(L)'
;ELLQRKGFPEAKLISYDTLENLDSLLSKGSTKGGIAAVVDEIPYMKLFLAKYSSNYTIVQLSYKTNGFGFAFPKGSPLVAEVSRAILNVTQGDEMSKFEKKW
;
A
#
# COMPACT_ATOMS: atom_id res chain seq x y z
N GLU A 1 7.81 9.50 -5.68
CA GLU A 1 7.45 10.88 -5.26
C GLU A 1 7.68 11.19 -3.76
N LEU A 2 7.08 10.48 -2.78
CA LEU A 2 7.25 10.84 -1.36
C LEU A 2 8.70 10.83 -0.89
N LEU A 3 9.42 9.73 -1.12
CA LEU A 3 10.81 9.58 -0.69
C LEU A 3 11.74 10.58 -1.38
N GLN A 4 11.55 10.82 -2.67
CA GLN A 4 12.30 11.85 -3.43
C GLN A 4 12.07 13.24 -2.83
N ARG A 5 10.81 13.61 -2.52
CA ARG A 5 10.49 14.89 -1.84
C ARG A 5 11.10 15.01 -0.44
N LYS A 6 11.36 13.88 0.23
CA LYS A 6 12.05 13.81 1.52
C LYS A 6 13.58 13.79 1.39
N GLY A 7 14.12 13.93 0.17
CA GLY A 7 15.56 14.01 -0.10
C GLY A 7 16.25 12.66 -0.27
N PHE A 8 15.51 11.56 -0.43
CA PHE A 8 16.12 10.28 -0.76
C PHE A 8 16.66 10.30 -2.20
N PRO A 9 17.94 9.93 -2.41
CA PRO A 9 18.50 9.84 -3.76
C PRO A 9 17.75 8.81 -4.60
N GLU A 10 17.45 9.16 -5.85
CA GLU A 10 16.75 8.27 -6.77
C GLU A 10 17.50 6.95 -7.00
N ALA A 11 18.83 6.99 -7.01
CA ALA A 11 19.67 5.79 -7.11
C ALA A 11 19.52 4.80 -5.94
N LYS A 12 18.88 5.20 -4.84
CA LYS A 12 18.56 4.33 -3.69
C LYS A 12 17.11 3.84 -3.70
N LEU A 13 16.31 4.24 -4.68
CA LEU A 13 14.93 3.81 -4.83
C LEU A 13 14.90 2.60 -5.77
N ILE A 14 14.43 1.47 -5.23
CA ILE A 14 14.31 0.22 -5.97
C ILE A 14 12.82 -0.10 -6.10
N SER A 15 12.36 -0.26 -7.33
CA SER A 15 11.03 -0.76 -7.63
C SER A 15 10.98 -2.27 -7.47
N TYR A 16 9.85 -2.79 -7.00
CA TYR A 16 9.52 -4.21 -7.01
C TYR A 16 8.12 -4.40 -7.58
N ASP A 17 7.84 -5.62 -8.02
CA ASP A 17 6.64 -5.99 -8.77
C ASP A 17 5.82 -7.11 -8.09
N THR A 18 6.46 -7.89 -7.23
CA THR A 18 5.87 -9.06 -6.56
C THR A 18 6.29 -9.12 -5.10
N LEU A 19 5.52 -9.85 -4.28
CA LEU A 19 5.83 -10.05 -2.86
C LEU A 19 7.09 -10.90 -2.67
N GLU A 20 7.37 -11.82 -3.59
CA GLU A 20 8.58 -12.65 -3.64
C GLU A 20 9.83 -11.82 -3.93
N ASN A 21 9.71 -10.86 -4.87
CA ASN A 21 10.78 -9.91 -5.15
C ASN A 21 11.06 -9.05 -3.91
N LEU A 22 10.00 -8.54 -3.28
CA LEU A 22 10.11 -7.77 -2.04
C LEU A 22 10.80 -8.55 -0.91
N ASP A 23 10.40 -9.81 -0.68
CA ASP A 23 11.04 -10.69 0.30
C ASP A 23 12.52 -10.90 -0.01
N SER A 24 12.86 -11.14 -1.28
CA SER A 24 14.25 -11.29 -1.73
C SER A 24 15.08 -10.03 -1.47
N LEU A 25 14.53 -8.85 -1.77
CA LEU A 25 15.19 -7.57 -1.57
C LEU A 25 15.41 -7.28 -0.07
N LEU A 26 14.41 -7.51 0.77
CA LEU A 26 14.52 -7.32 2.22
C LEU A 26 15.50 -8.33 2.84
N SER A 27 15.43 -9.60 2.44
CA SER A 27 16.33 -10.66 2.93
C SER A 27 17.79 -10.43 2.57
N LYS A 28 18.07 -9.85 1.38
CA LYS A 28 19.44 -9.46 1.00
C LYS A 28 19.98 -8.33 1.88
N GLY A 29 19.11 -7.42 2.31
CA GLY A 29 19.50 -6.22 3.04
C GLY A 29 20.28 -5.22 2.18
N SER A 30 20.43 -3.98 2.67
CA SER A 30 21.05 -2.89 1.92
C SER A 30 22.52 -3.11 1.55
N THR A 31 23.24 -3.99 2.25
CA THR A 31 24.67 -4.25 2.03
C THR A 31 24.94 -5.28 0.94
N LYS A 32 23.94 -6.09 0.54
CA LYS A 32 24.08 -7.15 -0.48
C LYS A 32 23.20 -6.91 -1.70
N GLY A 33 22.99 -5.63 -2.04
CA GLY A 33 22.19 -5.24 -3.21
C GLY A 33 20.68 -5.42 -3.02
N GLY A 34 20.21 -5.49 -1.79
CA GLY A 34 18.79 -5.46 -1.42
C GLY A 34 18.37 -4.10 -0.87
N ILE A 35 17.32 -4.10 -0.04
CA ILE A 35 16.77 -2.89 0.60
C ILE A 35 16.80 -3.02 2.12
N ALA A 36 16.87 -1.89 2.83
CA ALA A 36 16.76 -1.86 4.28
C ALA A 36 15.31 -1.73 4.78
N ALA A 37 14.43 -1.15 3.94
CA ALA A 37 13.04 -0.91 4.25
C ALA A 37 12.26 -0.71 2.94
N VAL A 38 10.94 -0.92 3.04
CA VAL A 38 9.98 -0.64 1.97
C VAL A 38 8.97 0.41 2.46
N VAL A 39 8.53 1.27 1.54
CA VAL A 39 7.47 2.25 1.80
C VAL A 39 6.41 2.06 0.73
N ASP A 40 5.26 1.55 1.14
CA ASP A 40 4.15 1.17 0.27
C ASP A 40 2.81 1.20 1.01
N GLU A 41 1.67 0.98 0.34
CA GLU A 41 0.37 1.06 1.00
C GLU A 41 0.14 -0.07 2.03
N ILE A 42 -0.50 0.29 3.16
CA ILE A 42 -0.74 -0.61 4.30
C ILE A 42 -1.45 -1.92 3.89
N PRO A 43 -2.47 -1.94 3.02
CA PRO A 43 -3.14 -3.18 2.62
C PRO A 43 -2.18 -4.19 1.97
N TYR A 44 -1.26 -3.74 1.10
CA TYR A 44 -0.27 -4.61 0.49
C TYR A 44 0.75 -5.11 1.50
N MET A 45 1.17 -4.25 2.43
CA MET A 45 2.11 -4.64 3.50
C MET A 45 1.49 -5.63 4.50
N LYS A 46 0.18 -5.53 4.77
CA LYS A 46 -0.53 -6.54 5.56
C LYS A 46 -0.53 -7.90 4.87
N LEU A 47 -0.75 -7.93 3.55
CA LEU A 47 -0.68 -9.17 2.76
C LEU A 47 0.74 -9.75 2.76
N PHE A 48 1.75 -8.90 2.61
CA PHE A 48 3.16 -9.30 2.70
C PHE A 48 3.49 -9.93 4.06
N LEU A 49 3.10 -9.28 5.17
CA LEU A 49 3.31 -9.82 6.52
C LEU A 49 2.52 -11.12 6.75
N ALA A 50 1.32 -11.27 6.19
CA ALA A 50 0.58 -12.52 6.30
C ALA A 50 1.32 -13.70 5.63
N LYS A 51 2.06 -13.43 4.54
CA LYS A 51 2.86 -14.41 3.82
C LYS A 51 4.24 -14.67 4.42
N TYR A 52 4.88 -13.64 5.01
CA TYR A 52 6.25 -13.69 5.54
C TYR A 52 6.33 -13.24 7.02
N SER A 53 5.46 -13.80 7.85
CA SER A 53 5.07 -13.29 9.18
C SER A 53 6.15 -13.25 10.27
N SER A 54 7.25 -14.00 10.14
CA SER A 54 8.28 -14.11 11.18
C SER A 54 9.47 -13.16 11.02
N ASN A 55 9.68 -12.60 9.83
CA ASN A 55 10.95 -11.96 9.47
C ASN A 55 10.87 -10.42 9.43
N TYR A 56 9.65 -9.88 9.39
CA TYR A 56 9.41 -8.48 9.08
C TYR A 56 8.37 -7.88 10.02
N THR A 57 8.43 -6.56 10.18
CA THR A 57 7.44 -5.80 10.93
C THR A 57 7.14 -4.48 10.23
N ILE A 58 5.90 -4.01 10.36
CA ILE A 58 5.55 -2.64 9.99
C ILE A 58 5.93 -1.75 11.15
N VAL A 59 6.96 -0.93 10.96
CA VAL A 59 7.26 0.15 11.90
C VAL A 59 6.24 1.26 11.64
N GLN A 60 5.41 1.55 12.64
CA GLN A 60 4.35 2.54 12.48
C GLN A 60 4.93 3.95 12.33
N LEU A 61 5.07 4.41 11.08
CA LEU A 61 5.18 5.83 10.76
C LEU A 61 3.84 6.28 10.18
N SER A 62 3.10 7.08 10.94
CA SER A 62 1.81 7.64 10.56
C SER A 62 1.96 8.78 9.54
N TYR A 63 2.53 8.50 8.37
CA TYR A 63 2.25 9.31 7.19
C TYR A 63 0.88 8.89 6.67
N LYS A 64 -0.19 9.53 7.16
CA LYS A 64 -1.52 9.39 6.54
C LYS A 64 -1.40 9.87 5.10
N THR A 65 -1.32 8.92 4.17
CA THR A 65 -1.55 9.16 2.75
C THR A 65 -3.04 8.99 2.44
N ASN A 66 -3.43 9.33 1.21
CA ASN A 66 -4.81 9.20 0.74
C ASN A 66 -5.27 7.74 0.72
N GLY A 67 -6.58 7.51 0.70
CA GLY A 67 -7.17 6.18 0.49
C GLY A 67 -7.29 5.80 -0.99
N PHE A 68 -7.81 4.60 -1.24
CA PHE A 68 -8.17 4.16 -2.58
C PHE A 68 -9.50 4.77 -3.04
N GLY A 69 -9.65 4.94 -4.36
CA GLY A 69 -10.85 5.48 -4.97
C GLY A 69 -11.00 5.07 -6.43
N PHE A 70 -12.19 5.30 -6.98
CA PHE A 70 -12.49 5.07 -8.40
C PHE A 70 -12.25 6.36 -9.19
N ALA A 71 -11.56 6.25 -10.32
CA ALA A 71 -11.29 7.38 -11.20
C ALA A 71 -12.33 7.46 -12.32
N PHE A 72 -12.86 8.66 -12.55
CA PHE A 72 -13.82 8.96 -13.62
C PHE A 72 -13.34 10.17 -14.43
N PRO A 73 -13.78 10.33 -15.71
CA PRO A 73 -13.55 11.55 -16.45
C PRO A 73 -14.05 12.79 -15.71
N LYS A 74 -13.35 13.91 -15.87
CA LYS A 74 -13.73 15.18 -15.24
C LYS A 74 -15.13 15.59 -15.70
N GLY A 75 -16.01 15.89 -14.75
CA GLY A 75 -17.40 16.24 -15.00
C GLY A 75 -18.36 15.04 -15.11
N SER A 76 -17.87 13.81 -14.93
CA SER A 76 -18.73 12.63 -14.93
C SER A 76 -19.78 12.70 -13.79
N PRO A 77 -21.07 12.48 -14.09
CA PRO A 77 -22.10 12.42 -13.06
C PRO A 77 -21.92 11.23 -12.11
N LEU A 78 -21.20 10.19 -12.55
CA LEU A 78 -20.95 8.97 -11.77
C LEU A 78 -20.14 9.22 -10.49
N VAL A 79 -19.36 10.30 -10.43
CA VAL A 79 -18.56 10.62 -9.23
C VAL A 79 -19.47 10.71 -8.01
N ALA A 80 -20.56 11.48 -8.10
CA ALA A 80 -21.46 11.69 -6.98
C ALA A 80 -22.24 10.41 -6.62
N GLU A 81 -22.68 9.65 -7.62
CA GLU A 81 -23.42 8.40 -7.42
C GLU A 81 -22.55 7.33 -6.74
N VAL A 82 -21.35 7.10 -7.27
CA VAL A 82 -20.42 6.10 -6.76
C VAL A 82 -19.91 6.50 -5.37
N SER A 83 -19.61 7.78 -5.12
CA SER A 83 -19.23 8.23 -3.77
C SER A 83 -20.33 7.99 -2.74
N ARG A 84 -21.61 8.20 -3.08
CA ARG A 84 -22.74 7.87 -2.18
C ARG A 84 -22.89 6.36 -1.98
N ALA A 85 -22.71 5.56 -3.03
CA ALA A 85 -22.74 4.10 -2.91
C ALA A 85 -21.63 3.58 -1.98
N ILE A 86 -20.41 4.11 -2.11
CA ILE A 86 -19.30 3.80 -1.20
C ILE A 86 -19.65 4.19 0.24
N LEU A 87 -20.23 5.38 0.45
CA LEU A 87 -20.65 5.80 1.79
C LEU A 87 -21.62 4.80 2.41
N ASN A 88 -22.62 4.35 1.65
CA ASN A 88 -23.60 3.37 2.12
C ASN A 88 -22.96 2.01 2.48
N VAL A 89 -21.98 1.55 1.68
CA VAL A 89 -21.28 0.29 1.95
C VAL A 89 -20.34 0.41 3.16
N THR A 90 -19.64 1.54 3.29
CA THR A 90 -18.65 1.78 4.35
C THR A 90 -19.26 2.09 5.71
N GLN A 91 -20.46 2.67 5.75
CA GLN A 91 -21.19 2.91 7.01
C GLN A 91 -21.97 1.69 7.51
N GLY A 92 -22.16 0.67 6.67
CA GLY A 92 -22.80 -0.59 7.04
C GLY A 92 -21.81 -1.71 7.32
N ASP A 93 -22.34 -2.90 7.64
CA ASP A 93 -21.53 -4.09 7.92
C ASP A 93 -20.92 -4.73 6.66
N GLU A 94 -21.37 -4.31 5.47
CA GLU A 94 -20.94 -4.87 4.19
C GLU A 94 -19.44 -4.69 3.95
N MET A 95 -18.87 -3.53 4.28
CA MET A 95 -17.43 -3.30 4.14
C MET A 95 -16.62 -4.31 4.97
N SER A 96 -17.03 -4.56 6.22
CA SER A 96 -16.37 -5.53 7.09
C SER A 96 -16.48 -6.96 6.55
N LYS A 97 -17.59 -7.31 5.86
CA LYS A 97 -17.74 -8.61 5.20
C LYS A 97 -16.79 -8.75 4.02
N PHE A 98 -16.61 -7.69 3.23
CA PHE A 98 -15.64 -7.68 2.13
C PHE A 98 -14.20 -7.83 2.64
N GLU A 99 -13.80 -7.06 3.65
CA GLU A 99 -12.46 -7.13 4.27
C GLU A 99 -12.17 -8.47 4.96
N LYS A 100 -13.20 -9.19 5.43
CA LYS A 100 -13.01 -10.55 6.00
C LYS A 100 -12.86 -11.62 4.91
N LYS A 101 -13.48 -11.40 3.75
CA LYS A 101 -13.49 -12.35 2.65
C LYS A 101 -12.18 -12.33 1.86
N TRP A 102 -11.54 -11.16 1.75
CA TRP A 102 -10.35 -10.90 0.95
C TRP A 102 -9.24 -10.33 1.82
#